data_AF-A0A140GRQ5-F1
#
_entry.id   AF-A0A140GRQ5-F1
#
_cell.length_a   1.000
_cell.length_b   1.000
_cell.length_c   1.000
_cell.angle_alpha   90.00
_cell.angle_beta   90.00
_cell.angle_gamma   90.00
#
_symmetry.space_group_name_H-M   'P 1'
#
loop_
_entity.id
_entity.type
_entity.pdbx_description
1 polymer ?
#
loop_
_entity_poly.entity_id
_entity_poly.type
_entity_poly.pdbx_seq_one_letter_code
_entity_poly.pdbx_strand_id
1 'polypeptide(L)'
;MKISVMSKIECERFSGEILKHKCIIISINDSGSNSNIKENKDILNILSLEFDDVIKEVPKCKLNTIEDCVSIKEFVDSYKDEVSEIVIHCTMGISRSSAVACVLSRYLNGDDYYLFKKGLYSPNILVYENMCRAFCLEFDKKDFKKKVKISDRIMNKRLKGYSQYGMDLSDIFS
;
A
#
# COMPACT_ATOMS: atom_id res chain seq x y z
N MET A 1 -15.16 2.29 -3.39
CA MET A 1 -14.30 2.60 -2.22
C MET A 1 -13.09 3.43 -2.65
N LYS A 2 -12.74 4.52 -1.96
CA LYS A 2 -11.46 5.23 -2.21
C LYS A 2 -10.32 4.47 -1.54
N ILE A 3 -9.25 4.19 -2.29
CA ILE A 3 -8.05 3.51 -1.76
C ILE A 3 -6.86 4.47 -1.86
N SER A 4 -6.27 4.80 -0.71
CA SER A 4 -5.13 5.72 -0.60
C SER A 4 -3.91 5.00 -0.08
N VAL A 5 -2.77 5.23 -0.74
CA VAL A 5 -1.47 4.70 -0.36
C VAL A 5 -0.62 5.86 0.12
N MET A 6 -0.05 5.73 1.32
CA MET A 6 0.77 6.76 1.96
C MET A 6 2.09 6.18 2.48
N SER A 7 3.10 7.02 2.58
CA SER A 7 4.25 6.80 3.45
C SER A 7 3.86 6.97 4.92
N LYS A 8 4.75 6.56 5.82
CA LYS A 8 4.56 6.71 7.26
C LYS A 8 4.34 8.19 7.63
N ILE A 9 5.19 9.08 7.14
CA ILE A 9 5.14 10.51 7.44
C ILE A 9 3.83 11.12 6.93
N GLU A 10 3.40 10.76 5.72
CA GLU A 10 2.14 11.22 5.15
C GLU A 10 0.94 10.75 5.98
N CYS A 11 0.95 9.49 6.43
CA CYS A 11 -0.14 8.94 7.23
C CYS A 11 -0.20 9.57 8.63
N GLU A 12 0.94 9.79 9.28
CA GLU A 12 1.03 10.47 10.58
C GLU A 12 0.51 11.91 10.46
N ARG A 13 0.83 12.62 9.37
CA ARG A 13 0.27 13.94 9.11
C ARG A 13 -1.24 13.88 8.86
N PHE A 14 -1.67 13.01 7.95
CA PHE A 14 -3.08 12.80 7.61
C PHE A 14 -3.94 12.52 8.84
N SER A 15 -3.43 11.76 9.80
CA SER A 15 -4.16 11.41 11.02
C SER A 15 -4.54 12.63 11.87
N GLY A 16 -3.77 13.72 11.79
CA GLY A 16 -4.05 14.96 12.52
C GLY A 16 -4.92 15.96 11.76
N GLU A 17 -5.32 15.66 10.52
CA GLU A 17 -6.10 16.58 9.69
C GLU A 17 -7.61 16.47 10.00
N ILE A 18 -8.35 17.55 9.72
CA ILE A 18 -9.82 17.52 9.77
C ILE A 18 -10.32 16.80 8.52
N LEU A 19 -10.85 15.60 8.70
CA LEU A 19 -11.36 14.79 7.60
C LEU A 19 -12.82 15.16 7.30
N LYS A 20 -13.23 14.98 6.05
CA LYS A 20 -14.62 15.25 5.60
C LYS A 20 -15.47 13.99 5.54
N HIS A 21 -14.86 12.84 5.78
CA HIS A 21 -15.47 11.53 5.60
C HIS A 21 -14.78 10.51 6.49
N LYS A 22 -15.52 9.44 6.81
CA LYS A 22 -15.02 8.33 7.63
C LYS A 22 -14.05 7.45 6.85
N CYS A 23 -12.98 7.05 7.51
CA CYS A 23 -11.97 6.13 6.96
C CYS A 23 -11.50 5.09 8.00
N ILE A 24 -10.84 4.04 7.51
CA ILE A 24 -10.04 3.13 8.32
C ILE A 24 -8.59 3.17 7.85
N ILE A 25 -7.66 2.81 8.73
CA ILE A 25 -6.23 2.74 8.43
C ILE A 25 -5.71 1.31 8.57
N ILE A 26 -4.95 0.87 7.57
CA ILE A 26 -4.12 -0.33 7.64
C ILE A 26 -2.66 0.14 7.73
N SER A 27 -2.08 -0.06 8.91
CA SER A 27 -0.74 0.36 9.29
C SER A 27 0.23 -0.81 9.19
N ILE A 28 1.14 -0.78 8.22
CA ILE A 28 2.14 -1.83 8.01
C ILE A 28 3.49 -1.27 8.45
N ASN A 29 4.02 -1.76 9.57
CA ASN A 29 5.27 -1.28 10.13
C ASN A 29 6.43 -2.25 9.87
N ASP A 30 7.64 -1.70 9.78
CA ASP A 30 8.88 -2.50 9.85
C ASP A 30 9.06 -3.06 11.25
N SER A 31 9.81 -4.16 11.36
CA SER A 31 10.06 -4.77 12.66
C SER A 31 10.77 -3.84 13.63
N GLY A 32 10.18 -3.67 14.81
CA GLY A 32 10.66 -2.73 15.83
C GLY A 32 10.35 -1.26 15.56
N SER A 33 9.54 -0.95 14.54
CA SER A 33 9.06 0.41 14.26
C SER A 33 7.56 0.50 14.52
N ASN A 34 7.07 1.66 14.95
CA ASN A 34 5.66 1.94 15.09
C ASN A 34 5.33 3.31 14.48
N SER A 35 4.14 3.42 13.91
CA SER A 35 3.63 4.67 13.38
C SER A 35 2.77 5.39 14.41
N ASN A 36 2.99 6.69 14.56
CA ASN A 36 2.29 7.51 15.53
C ASN A 36 1.03 8.13 14.90
N ILE A 37 -0.01 7.30 14.77
CA ILE A 37 -1.31 7.74 14.23
C ILE A 37 -2.07 8.44 15.36
N LYS A 38 -2.40 9.71 15.15
CA LYS A 38 -3.14 10.52 16.11
C LYS A 38 -4.59 10.08 16.18
N GLU A 39 -5.17 10.20 17.37
CA GLU A 39 -6.59 9.99 17.58
C GLU A 39 -7.41 11.00 16.76
N ASN A 40 -8.36 10.50 15.98
CA ASN A 40 -9.21 11.29 15.12
C ASN A 40 -10.58 10.63 15.03
N LYS A 41 -11.64 11.39 15.32
CA LYS A 41 -13.03 10.88 15.31
C LYS A 41 -13.50 10.33 13.96
N ASP A 42 -12.87 10.76 12.87
CA ASP A 42 -13.22 10.37 11.51
C ASP A 42 -12.40 9.15 11.03
N ILE A 43 -11.41 8.71 11.82
CA ILE A 43 -10.72 7.42 11.66
C ILE A 43 -11.43 6.42 12.56
N LEU A 44 -12.26 5.55 11.98
CA LEU A 44 -13.09 4.62 12.76
C LEU A 44 -12.26 3.57 13.49
N ASN A 45 -11.24 3.03 12.83
CA ASN A 45 -10.34 2.07 13.43
C ASN A 45 -9.01 1.97 12.66
N ILE A 46 -8.01 1.38 13.32
CA ILE A 46 -6.65 1.17 12.80
C ILE A 46 -6.27 -0.29 13.01
N LEU A 47 -5.94 -0.99 11.93
CA LEU A 47 -5.27 -2.29 12.00
C LEU A 47 -3.76 -2.07 11.93
N SER A 48 -3.03 -2.47 12.97
CA SER A 48 -1.57 -2.42 12.98
C SER A 48 -0.98 -3.82 12.76
N LEU A 49 -0.09 -3.92 11.77
CA LEU A 49 0.62 -5.14 11.38
C LEU A 49 2.12 -4.86 11.34
N GLU A 50 2.92 -5.91 11.53
CA GLU A 50 4.38 -5.81 11.55
C GLU A 50 5.00 -6.90 10.67
N PHE A 51 5.41 -6.50 9.46
CA PHE A 51 6.20 -7.33 8.55
C PHE A 51 7.07 -6.45 7.64
N ASP A 52 8.28 -6.91 7.37
CA ASP A 52 9.29 -6.17 6.62
C ASP A 52 9.11 -6.32 5.11
N ASP A 53 9.77 -5.45 4.35
CA ASP A 53 9.72 -5.45 2.89
C ASP A 53 10.62 -6.52 2.27
N VAL A 54 10.32 -7.78 2.59
CA VAL A 54 11.06 -8.95 2.13
C VAL A 54 10.13 -9.92 1.40
N ILE A 55 10.70 -10.72 0.50
CA ILE A 55 9.97 -11.72 -0.31
C ILE A 55 10.38 -13.16 0.02
N LYS A 56 11.28 -13.32 0.98
CA LYS A 56 11.83 -14.59 1.48
C LYS A 56 12.29 -14.39 2.91
N GLU A 57 12.50 -15.47 3.64
CA GLU A 57 13.06 -15.42 4.98
C GLU A 57 14.43 -14.74 4.98
N VAL A 58 14.58 -13.72 5.82
CA VAL A 58 15.82 -12.98 6.06
C VAL A 58 16.00 -12.90 7.58
N PRO A 59 17.19 -13.22 8.12
CA PRO A 59 17.42 -13.14 9.55
C PRO A 59 17.07 -11.76 10.11
N LYS A 60 16.33 -11.73 11.23
CA LYS A 60 15.82 -10.52 11.91
C LYS A 60 14.73 -9.74 11.16
N CYS A 61 14.26 -10.24 10.01
CA CYS A 61 13.11 -9.67 9.33
C CYS A 61 11.86 -10.55 9.53
N LYS A 62 10.70 -9.92 9.67
CA LYS A 62 9.40 -10.59 9.65
C LYS A 62 8.87 -10.68 8.23
N LEU A 63 8.60 -11.89 7.76
CA LEU A 63 7.99 -12.14 6.46
C LEU A 63 6.47 -11.98 6.56
N ASN A 64 5.84 -11.39 5.53
CA ASN A 64 4.38 -11.37 5.46
C ASN A 64 3.81 -12.80 5.38
N THR A 65 2.83 -13.10 6.23
CA THR A 65 2.15 -14.39 6.27
C THR A 65 0.73 -14.31 5.70
N ILE A 66 0.09 -15.46 5.53
CA ILE A 66 -1.30 -15.51 5.10
C ILE A 66 -2.25 -15.01 6.21
N GLU A 67 -1.90 -15.23 7.47
CA GLU A 67 -2.66 -14.78 8.65
C GLU A 67 -2.71 -13.25 8.74
N ASP A 68 -1.61 -12.56 8.40
CA ASP A 68 -1.61 -11.09 8.27
C ASP A 68 -2.68 -10.65 7.25
N CYS A 69 -2.74 -11.33 6.10
CA CYS A 69 -3.66 -11.01 5.03
C CYS A 69 -5.12 -11.35 5.39
N VAL A 70 -5.35 -12.43 6.15
CA VAL A 70 -6.67 -12.76 6.72
C VAL A 70 -7.11 -11.68 7.70
N SER A 71 -6.22 -11.21 8.57
CA SER A 71 -6.49 -10.11 9.50
C SER A 71 -6.89 -8.84 8.76
N ILE A 72 -6.22 -8.51 7.65
CA ILE A 72 -6.60 -7.39 6.77
C ILE A 72 -8.01 -7.60 6.20
N LYS A 73 -8.33 -8.81 5.73
CA LYS A 73 -9.64 -9.12 5.17
C LYS A 73 -10.75 -8.95 6.20
N GLU A 74 -10.61 -9.56 7.38
CA GLU A 74 -11.60 -9.48 8.46
C GLU A 74 -11.81 -8.04 8.90
N PHE A 75 -10.72 -7.27 9.03
CA PHE A 75 -10.78 -5.86 9.36
C PHE A 75 -11.52 -5.05 8.29
N VAL A 76 -11.18 -5.21 7.02
CA VAL A 76 -11.87 -4.50 5.93
C VAL A 76 -13.33 -4.90 5.84
N ASP A 77 -13.66 -6.18 5.94
CA ASP A 77 -15.05 -6.65 5.90
C ASP A 77 -15.90 -6.11 7.05
N SER A 78 -15.28 -5.85 8.21
CA SER A 78 -15.97 -5.27 9.37
C SER A 78 -16.35 -3.80 9.18
N TYR A 79 -15.68 -3.07 8.29
CA TYR A 79 -15.84 -1.60 8.18
C TYR A 79 -16.19 -1.09 6.78
N LYS A 80 -16.07 -1.91 5.72
CA LYS A 80 -16.21 -1.46 4.32
C LYS A 80 -17.55 -0.80 3.99
N ASP A 81 -18.60 -1.10 4.73
CA ASP A 81 -19.93 -0.50 4.54
C ASP A 81 -20.14 0.80 5.34
N GLU A 82 -19.24 1.14 6.27
CA GLU A 82 -19.29 2.33 7.13
C GLU A 82 -18.31 3.44 6.71
N VAL A 83 -17.33 3.11 5.86
CA VAL A 83 -16.29 4.04 5.41
C VAL A 83 -16.34 4.28 3.91
N SER A 84 -15.83 5.43 3.51
CA SER A 84 -15.69 5.78 2.09
C SER A 84 -14.25 5.73 1.60
N GLU A 85 -13.28 5.67 2.53
CA GLU A 85 -11.85 5.59 2.25
C GLU A 85 -11.15 4.56 3.13
N ILE A 86 -10.24 3.80 2.52
CA ILE A 86 -9.26 2.96 3.21
C ILE A 86 -7.89 3.55 2.94
N VAL A 87 -7.18 3.92 4.00
CA VAL A 87 -5.80 4.39 3.93
C VAL A 87 -4.88 3.24 4.30
N ILE A 88 -3.91 2.97 3.44
CA ILE A 88 -2.89 1.94 3.66
C ILE A 88 -1.55 2.64 3.64
N HIS A 89 -0.75 2.43 4.69
CA HIS A 89 0.60 2.96 4.71
C HIS A 89 1.63 1.90 5.07
N CYS A 90 2.85 2.14 4.60
CA CYS A 90 4.06 1.51 5.11
C CYS A 90 5.14 2.59 5.24
N THR A 91 6.41 2.24 5.40
CA THR A 91 7.49 3.21 5.59
C THR A 91 7.55 4.25 4.46
N MET A 92 7.71 3.79 3.21
CA MET A 92 7.82 4.69 2.04
C MET A 92 6.54 4.83 1.22
N GLY A 93 5.51 4.02 1.47
CA GLY A 93 4.28 4.08 0.67
C GLY A 93 4.39 3.51 -0.75
N ILE A 94 5.42 2.71 -1.03
CA ILE A 94 5.74 2.26 -2.40
C ILE A 94 5.51 0.77 -2.62
N SER A 95 5.82 -0.08 -1.64
CA SER A 95 5.97 -1.54 -1.84
C SER A 95 4.90 -2.38 -1.14
N ARG A 96 4.99 -2.55 0.19
CA ARG A 96 4.01 -3.34 0.97
C ARG A 96 2.59 -2.75 0.94
N SER A 97 2.48 -1.45 1.23
CA SER A 97 1.18 -0.77 1.27
C SER A 97 0.51 -0.72 -0.11
N SER A 98 1.28 -0.54 -1.18
CA SER A 98 0.74 -0.54 -2.53
C SER A 98 0.28 -1.94 -2.98
N ALA A 99 0.93 -3.01 -2.52
CA ALA A 99 0.47 -4.38 -2.76
C ALA A 99 -0.89 -4.64 -2.12
N VAL A 100 -1.04 -4.30 -0.84
CA VAL A 100 -2.33 -4.40 -0.13
C VAL A 100 -3.38 -3.54 -0.83
N ALA A 101 -3.05 -2.29 -1.18
CA ALA A 101 -3.95 -1.38 -1.86
C ALA A 101 -4.43 -1.90 -3.22
N CYS A 102 -3.55 -2.53 -4.01
CA CYS A 102 -3.95 -3.12 -5.29
C CYS A 102 -4.94 -4.26 -5.10
N VAL A 103 -4.70 -5.17 -4.15
CA VAL A 103 -5.63 -6.28 -3.92
C VAL A 103 -6.96 -5.79 -3.36
N LEU A 104 -6.96 -4.85 -2.42
CA LEU A 104 -8.20 -4.24 -1.92
C LEU A 104 -8.96 -3.51 -3.02
N SER A 105 -8.24 -2.86 -3.94
CA SER A 105 -8.88 -2.22 -5.10
C SER A 105 -9.55 -3.24 -6.01
N ARG A 106 -8.92 -4.39 -6.28
CA ARG A 106 -9.56 -5.48 -7.01
C ARG A 106 -10.80 -6.00 -6.28
N TYR A 107 -10.67 -6.22 -4.97
CA TYR A 107 -11.75 -6.77 -4.15
C TYR A 107 -12.98 -5.84 -4.08
N LEU A 108 -12.76 -4.54 -3.86
CA LEU A 108 -13.84 -3.58 -3.59
C LEU A 108 -14.31 -2.82 -4.84
N ASN A 109 -13.44 -2.65 -5.84
CA ASN A 109 -13.73 -1.84 -7.02
C ASN A 109 -13.62 -2.63 -8.33
N GLY A 110 -13.15 -3.88 -8.31
CA GLY A 110 -13.06 -4.75 -9.50
C GLY A 110 -11.76 -4.64 -10.32
N ASP A 111 -10.92 -3.63 -10.09
CA ASP A 111 -9.63 -3.48 -10.78
C ASP A 111 -8.55 -2.80 -9.92
N ASP A 112 -7.28 -3.00 -10.28
CA ASP A 112 -6.11 -2.31 -9.69
C ASP A 112 -5.23 -1.59 -10.71
N TYR A 113 -5.60 -1.64 -12.00
CA TYR A 113 -4.76 -1.12 -13.08
C TYR A 113 -4.51 0.39 -12.93
N TYR A 114 -5.45 1.13 -12.36
CA TYR A 114 -5.28 2.57 -12.13
C TYR A 114 -4.14 2.86 -11.14
N LEU A 115 -3.89 2.00 -10.15
CA LEU A 115 -2.79 2.19 -9.19
C LEU A 115 -1.43 2.01 -9.87
N PHE A 116 -1.28 0.97 -10.69
CA PHE A 116 -0.07 0.78 -11.49
C PHE A 116 0.14 1.93 -12.48
N LYS A 117 -0.93 2.47 -13.08
CA LYS A 117 -0.85 3.63 -13.99
C LYS A 117 -0.43 4.93 -13.29
N LYS A 118 -0.42 4.99 -11.95
CA LYS A 118 0.15 6.15 -11.26
C LYS A 118 1.67 6.24 -11.44
N GLY A 119 2.36 5.13 -11.71
CA GLY A 119 3.83 5.11 -11.88
C GLY A 119 4.59 5.56 -10.63
N LEU A 120 4.02 5.32 -9.44
CA LEU A 120 4.58 5.68 -8.14
C LEU A 120 4.83 4.45 -7.24
N TYR A 121 4.33 3.29 -7.66
CA TYR A 121 4.27 2.11 -6.81
C TYR A 121 5.05 0.95 -7.42
N SER A 122 5.70 0.18 -6.54
CA SER A 122 6.36 -1.08 -6.86
C SER A 122 5.87 -2.15 -5.88
N PRO A 123 4.62 -2.66 -6.05
CA PRO A 123 4.02 -3.61 -5.12
C PRO A 123 4.91 -4.81 -4.79
N ASN A 124 5.04 -5.13 -3.50
CA ASN A 124 5.70 -6.36 -3.06
C ASN A 124 4.91 -7.57 -3.56
N ILE A 125 5.54 -8.43 -4.38
CA ILE A 125 4.87 -9.56 -5.02
C ILE A 125 4.39 -10.62 -4.03
N LEU A 126 5.14 -10.87 -2.95
CA LEU A 126 4.74 -11.86 -1.94
C LEU A 126 3.48 -11.39 -1.21
N VAL A 127 3.47 -10.13 -0.77
CA VAL A 127 2.31 -9.52 -0.12
C VAL A 127 1.11 -9.53 -1.07
N TYR A 128 1.30 -9.17 -2.35
CA TYR A 128 0.23 -9.20 -3.33
C TYR A 128 -0.35 -10.62 -3.53
N GLU A 129 0.52 -11.63 -3.62
CA GLU A 129 0.12 -13.03 -3.79
C GLU A 129 -0.62 -13.57 -2.57
N ASN A 130 -0.10 -13.34 -1.35
CA ASN A 130 -0.76 -13.75 -0.12
C ASN A 130 -2.10 -13.04 0.08
N MET A 131 -2.17 -11.74 -0.22
CA MET A 131 -3.42 -10.99 -0.22
C MET A 131 -4.42 -11.57 -1.22
N CYS A 132 -4.01 -11.90 -2.46
CA CYS A 132 -4.90 -12.54 -3.42
C CYS A 132 -5.45 -13.87 -2.89
N ARG A 133 -4.60 -14.69 -2.25
CA ARG A 133 -5.03 -15.95 -1.63
C ARG A 133 -6.04 -15.73 -0.50
N ALA A 134 -5.77 -14.81 0.42
CA ALA A 134 -6.65 -14.51 1.55
C ALA A 134 -8.02 -13.98 1.10
N PHE A 135 -8.05 -13.21 0.00
CA PHE A 135 -9.28 -12.64 -0.57
C PHE A 135 -9.94 -13.53 -1.62
N CYS A 136 -9.45 -14.76 -1.84
CA CYS A 136 -9.93 -15.68 -2.87
C CYS A 136 -9.95 -15.08 -4.29
N LEU A 137 -8.96 -14.24 -4.59
CA LEU A 137 -8.78 -13.61 -5.91
C LEU A 137 -7.76 -14.37 -6.73
N GLU A 138 -8.00 -14.45 -8.04
CA GLU A 138 -7.02 -15.06 -8.96
C GLU A 138 -5.71 -14.26 -8.98
N PHE A 139 -4.59 -14.97 -8.96
CA PHE A 139 -3.26 -14.39 -9.11
C PHE A 139 -2.55 -15.00 -10.33
N ASP A 140 -2.32 -14.18 -11.34
CA ASP A 140 -1.42 -14.52 -12.45
C ASP A 140 -0.13 -13.70 -12.36
N LYS A 141 0.98 -14.41 -12.15
CA LYS A 141 2.33 -13.83 -12.10
C LYS A 141 2.72 -13.13 -13.40
N LYS A 142 2.22 -13.58 -14.56
CA LYS A 142 2.51 -12.94 -15.86
C LYS A 142 1.77 -11.59 -15.96
N ASP A 143 0.48 -11.55 -15.64
CA ASP A 143 -0.29 -10.31 -15.56
C ASP A 143 0.32 -9.30 -14.57
N PHE A 144 0.66 -9.75 -13.35
CA PHE A 144 1.32 -8.90 -12.35
C PHE A 144 2.61 -8.26 -12.89
N LYS A 145 3.48 -9.05 -13.52
CA LYS A 145 4.71 -8.52 -14.14
C LYS A 145 4.44 -7.52 -15.26
N LYS A 146 3.35 -7.67 -16.02
CA LYS A 146 2.94 -6.69 -17.04
C LYS A 146 2.52 -5.38 -16.38
N LYS A 147 1.73 -5.44 -15.32
CA LYS A 147 1.29 -4.27 -14.53
C LYS A 147 2.48 -3.50 -13.94
N VAL A 148 3.45 -4.20 -13.34
CA VAL A 148 4.69 -3.58 -12.82
C VAL A 148 5.45 -2.87 -13.95
N LYS A 149 5.65 -3.52 -15.11
CA LYS A 149 6.30 -2.88 -16.27
C LYS A 149 5.58 -1.63 -16.76
N ILE A 150 4.26 -1.55 -16.63
CA ILE A 150 3.50 -0.33 -16.94
C ILE A 150 3.87 0.78 -15.96
N SER A 151 3.88 0.48 -14.66
CA SER A 151 4.30 1.42 -13.61
C SER A 151 5.72 1.96 -13.88
N ASP A 152 6.68 1.07 -14.12
CA ASP A 152 8.08 1.41 -14.37
C ASP A 152 8.25 2.32 -15.60
N ARG A 153 7.52 2.02 -16.69
CA ARG A 153 7.56 2.85 -17.90
C ARG A 153 7.05 4.26 -17.65
N ILE A 154 5.99 4.40 -16.86
CA ILE A 154 5.41 5.70 -16.51
C ILE A 154 6.36 6.48 -15.59
N MET A 155 6.93 5.81 -14.59
CA MET A 155 7.94 6.40 -13.69
C MET A 155 9.15 6.90 -14.48
N ASN A 156 9.73 6.05 -15.35
CA ASN A 156 10.87 6.43 -16.18
C ASN A 156 10.56 7.59 -17.13
N LYS A 157 9.34 7.65 -17.69
CA LYS A 157 8.93 8.78 -18.53
C LYS A 157 8.85 10.08 -17.74
N ARG A 158 8.36 10.04 -16.50
CA ARG A 158 8.35 11.21 -15.60
C ARG A 158 9.77 11.67 -15.28
N LEU A 159 10.66 10.75 -14.93
CA LEU A 159 12.06 11.05 -14.61
C LEU A 159 12.82 11.68 -15.78
N LYS A 160 12.62 11.20 -17.01
CA LYS A 160 13.16 11.85 -18.22
C LYS A 160 12.59 13.26 -18.44
N GLY A 161 11.39 13.52 -17.95
CA GLY A 161 10.82 14.86 -17.91
C GLY A 161 11.45 15.78 -16.86
N TYR A 162 12.26 15.27 -15.92
CA TYR A 162 13.04 16.06 -14.97
C TYR A 162 14.48 16.29 -15.44
N SER A 163 15.05 15.37 -16.22
CA SER A 163 16.38 15.56 -16.82
C SER A 163 16.44 16.77 -17.77
N GLN A 164 15.31 17.15 -18.40
CA GLN A 164 15.21 18.39 -19.19
C GLN A 164 15.26 19.67 -18.34
N TYR A 165 15.09 19.57 -17.03
CA TYR A 165 15.24 20.66 -16.05
C TYR A 165 16.56 20.57 -15.26
N GLY A 166 17.48 19.67 -15.65
CA GLY A 166 18.80 19.55 -15.04
C GLY A 166 18.82 18.87 -13.66
N MET A 167 17.75 18.19 -13.26
CA MET A 167 17.72 17.36 -12.04
C MET A 167 18.04 15.91 -12.40
N ASP A 168 19.04 15.31 -11.74
CA ASP A 168 19.42 13.91 -11.93
C ASP A 168 18.74 13.00 -10.89
N LEU A 169 18.70 11.70 -11.16
CA LEU A 169 18.12 10.68 -10.28
C LEU A 169 18.70 10.70 -8.87
N SER A 170 19.97 11.09 -8.72
CA SER A 170 20.63 11.26 -7.43
C SER A 170 19.98 12.33 -6.55
N ASP A 171 19.41 13.36 -7.17
CA ASP A 171 18.93 14.56 -6.47
C ASP A 171 17.52 14.38 -5.88
N ILE A 172 16.83 13.30 -6.26
CA ILE A 172 15.46 12.97 -5.84
C ILE A 172 15.45 11.96 -4.68
N PHE A 173 16.50 11.15 -4.54
CA PHE A 173 16.61 10.09 -3.53
C PHE A 173 17.72 10.32 -2.49
N SER A 174 18.40 11.48 -2.54
CA SER A 174 19.31 12.00 -1.49
C SER A 174 18.55 12.79 -0.43
#